data_AF-A0A7S4W0A7-F1
#
_entry.id   AF-A0A7S4W0A7-F1
#
_cell.length_a   1.000
_cell.length_b   1.000
_cell.length_c   1.000
_cell.angle_alpha   90.00
_cell.angle_beta   90.00
_cell.angle_gamma   90.00
#
_symmetry.space_group_name_H-M   'P 1'
#
loop_
_entity.id
_entity.type
_entity.pdbx_description
1 polymer ?
#
loop_
_entity_poly.entity_id
_entity_poly.type
_entity_poly.pdbx_seq_one_letter_code
_entity_poly.pdbx_strand_id
1 'polypeptide(L)'
;DVLENATSLDDKFTAYFYKMKTFAEEENRDYQKGIVVGLQICKMYGITIPNSPNRTDLMKENVKLEMKLRNQPLTVLSKLPRTDDSTVFRILNEVHQYATFEGNNDLATLITKRAVRFSLKKGFLSKDMVSILASHVTMLNKDISKAKLAYAYGKAAEKMSEVFGEDKGLYAEMQLVLHSGVYPLLRPHRESMDPTIDSHRPLLNAGNINLAIGGGIAYAHMWLCAGLPLNSPLLIPKLLLYEEAAIRLQR
;
A
#
# COMPACT_ATOMS: atom_id res chain seq x y z
N ASP A 1 -3.63 4.09 32.89
CA ASP A 1 -3.26 2.69 33.22
C ASP A 1 -2.12 2.09 32.39
N VAL A 2 -2.24 1.72 31.10
CA VAL A 2 -1.10 1.10 30.37
C VAL A 2 -0.06 2.14 29.89
N LEU A 3 -0.51 3.27 29.33
CA LEU A 3 0.38 4.31 28.77
C LEU A 3 1.19 5.06 29.84
N GLU A 4 0.66 5.15 31.06
CA GLU A 4 1.30 5.82 32.20
C GLU A 4 2.38 4.95 32.85
N ASN A 5 2.30 3.63 32.69
CA ASN A 5 3.23 2.66 33.25
C ASN A 5 4.27 2.12 32.24
N ALA A 6 4.16 2.49 30.96
CA ALA A 6 5.10 2.07 29.92
C ALA A 6 6.47 2.77 30.10
N THR A 7 7.52 1.98 30.33
CA THR A 7 8.86 2.49 30.65
C THR A 7 9.75 2.60 29.41
N SER A 8 9.64 1.68 28.45
CA SER A 8 10.41 1.71 27.20
C SER A 8 9.68 2.44 26.07
N LEU A 9 10.42 2.85 25.04
CA LEU A 9 9.84 3.43 23.83
C LEU A 9 8.97 2.41 23.08
N ASP A 10 9.35 1.14 23.11
CA ASP A 10 8.65 0.06 22.41
C ASP A 10 7.33 -0.34 23.10
N ASP A 11 7.27 -0.26 24.43
CA ASP A 11 6.04 -0.45 25.19
C ASP A 11 5.03 0.67 24.88
N LYS A 12 5.52 1.93 24.87
CA LYS A 12 4.72 3.09 24.50
C LYS A 12 4.23 2.96 23.07
N PHE A 13 5.12 2.59 22.16
CA PHE A 13 4.78 2.34 20.76
C PHE A 13 3.64 1.34 20.65
N THR A 14 3.75 0.17 21.29
CA THR A 14 2.75 -0.90 21.18
C THR A 14 1.38 -0.42 21.67
N ALA A 15 1.34 0.22 22.84
CA ALA A 15 0.11 0.74 23.42
C ALA A 15 -0.53 1.85 22.55
N TYR A 16 0.25 2.82 22.06
CA TYR A 16 -0.26 3.86 21.18
C TYR A 16 -0.67 3.33 19.81
N PHE A 17 0.03 2.32 19.29
CA PHE A 17 -0.29 1.69 18.02
C PHE A 17 -1.63 0.96 18.07
N TYR A 18 -1.91 0.21 19.14
CA TYR A 18 -3.23 -0.40 19.31
C TYR A 18 -4.32 0.65 19.54
N LYS A 19 -4.05 1.69 20.34
CA LYS A 19 -4.98 2.82 20.50
C LYS A 19 -5.30 3.51 19.17
N MET A 20 -4.32 3.62 18.28
CA MET A 20 -4.55 4.14 16.93
C MET A 20 -5.48 3.21 16.13
N LYS A 21 -5.29 1.89 16.22
CA LYS A 21 -6.13 0.90 15.52
C LYS A 21 -7.57 0.85 16.00
N THR A 22 -7.82 1.00 17.31
CA THR A 22 -9.19 0.99 17.84
C THR A 22 -10.05 2.06 17.18
N PHE A 23 -9.50 3.23 16.86
CA PHE A 23 -10.26 4.28 16.16
C PHE A 23 -10.71 3.87 14.75
N ALA A 24 -9.98 2.98 14.06
CA ALA A 24 -10.36 2.47 12.74
C ALA A 24 -11.31 1.27 12.79
N GLU A 25 -11.41 0.60 13.94
CA GLU A 25 -12.23 -0.59 14.16
C GLU A 25 -13.59 -0.28 14.81
N GLU A 26 -13.72 0.88 15.47
CA GLU A 26 -14.98 1.37 16.02
C GLU A 26 -16.04 1.62 14.93
N GLU A 27 -17.32 1.58 15.30
CA GLU A 27 -18.48 1.68 14.40
C GLU A 27 -18.46 2.94 13.51
N ASN A 28 -17.86 4.04 14.01
CA ASN A 28 -17.75 5.32 13.31
C ASN A 28 -16.44 5.51 12.52
N ARG A 29 -15.46 4.60 12.64
CA ARG A 29 -14.15 4.63 11.96
C ARG A 29 -13.50 6.03 11.91
N ASP A 30 -13.07 6.53 13.06
CA ASP A 30 -12.47 7.87 13.20
C ASP A 30 -10.98 7.86 12.81
N TYR A 31 -10.70 7.79 11.51
CA TYR A 31 -9.33 7.76 11.01
C TYR A 31 -8.57 9.06 11.31
N GLN A 32 -9.23 10.20 11.48
CA GLN A 32 -8.57 11.46 11.89
C GLN A 32 -7.93 11.35 13.27
N LYS A 33 -8.63 10.80 14.27
CA LYS A 33 -8.02 10.53 15.58
C LYS A 33 -6.86 9.54 15.46
N GLY A 34 -7.00 8.53 14.62
CA GLY A 34 -5.92 7.59 14.29
C GLY A 34 -4.69 8.31 13.73
N ILE A 35 -4.86 9.20 12.76
CA ILE A 35 -3.78 10.02 12.19
C ILE A 35 -3.10 10.85 13.27
N VAL A 36 -3.85 11.56 14.11
CA VAL A 36 -3.29 12.41 15.16
C VAL A 36 -2.43 11.59 16.13
N VAL A 37 -2.92 10.42 16.57
CA VAL A 37 -2.14 9.53 17.44
C VAL A 37 -0.91 8.99 16.71
N GLY A 38 -1.04 8.51 15.48
CA GLY A 38 0.09 7.99 14.71
C GLY A 38 1.18 9.04 14.48
N LEU A 39 0.82 10.30 14.23
CA LEU A 39 1.76 11.42 14.14
C LEU A 39 2.47 11.72 15.47
N GLN A 40 1.80 11.53 16.61
CA GLN A 40 2.44 11.61 17.92
C GLN A 40 3.49 10.49 18.09
N ILE A 41 3.17 9.26 17.68
CA ILE A 41 4.12 8.15 17.70
C ILE A 41 5.31 8.46 16.79
N CYS A 42 5.08 8.93 15.56
CA CYS A 42 6.16 9.35 14.65
C CYS A 42 7.10 10.36 15.31
N LYS A 43 6.55 11.35 16.05
CA LYS A 43 7.34 12.35 16.77
C LYS A 43 8.23 11.72 17.86
N MET A 44 7.75 10.69 18.56
CA MET A 44 8.57 9.96 19.55
C MET A 44 9.79 9.28 18.91
N TYR A 45 9.66 8.80 17.66
CA TYR A 45 10.77 8.28 16.86
C TYR A 45 11.56 9.36 16.11
N GLY A 46 11.37 10.64 16.43
CA GLY A 46 12.08 11.76 15.83
C GLY A 46 11.64 12.13 14.41
N ILE A 47 10.43 11.71 14.01
CA ILE A 47 9.86 11.97 12.68
C ILE A 47 8.69 12.96 12.81
N THR A 48 8.96 14.23 12.52
CA THR A 48 7.94 15.29 12.63
C THR A 48 7.21 15.49 11.31
N ILE A 49 5.96 15.03 11.22
CA ILE A 49 5.07 15.24 10.06
C ILE A 49 3.94 16.20 10.47
N PRO A 50 3.65 17.27 9.70
CA PRO A 50 2.53 18.15 9.97
C PRO A 50 1.20 17.40 9.73
N ASN A 51 0.20 17.65 10.59
CA ASN A 51 -1.12 17.03 10.48
C ASN A 51 -1.86 17.45 9.19
N SER A 52 -1.68 18.69 8.77
CA SER A 52 -2.26 19.25 7.55
C SER A 52 -1.13 19.84 6.72
N PRO A 53 -0.42 19.02 5.93
CA PRO A 53 0.63 19.52 5.05
C PRO A 53 0.07 20.52 4.06
N ASN A 54 0.87 21.53 3.73
CA ASN A 54 0.57 22.43 2.64
C ASN A 54 1.49 22.18 1.43
N ARG A 55 1.24 22.92 0.34
CA ARG A 55 2.04 22.84 -0.88
C ARG A 55 3.54 23.08 -0.64
N THR A 56 3.90 23.95 0.30
CA THR A 56 5.30 24.23 0.66
C THR A 56 5.94 23.02 1.34
N ASP A 57 5.23 22.30 2.20
CA ASP A 57 5.73 21.06 2.82
C ASP A 57 6.03 20.00 1.76
N LEU A 58 5.10 19.81 0.81
CA LEU A 58 5.26 18.88 -0.30
C LEU A 58 6.43 19.25 -1.21
N MET A 59 6.59 20.54 -1.53
CA MET A 59 7.70 21.03 -2.35
C MET A 59 9.04 20.85 -1.64
N LYS A 60 9.13 21.17 -0.35
CA LYS A 60 10.33 20.94 0.46
C LYS A 60 10.71 19.46 0.50
N GLU A 61 9.73 18.56 0.64
CA GLU A 61 10.00 17.12 0.65
C GLU A 61 10.39 16.61 -0.74
N ASN A 62 9.81 17.14 -1.82
CA ASN A 62 10.23 16.83 -3.20
C ASN A 62 11.71 17.12 -3.43
N VAL A 63 12.15 18.35 -3.13
CA VAL A 63 13.56 18.75 -3.30
C VAL A 63 14.49 17.84 -2.50
N LYS A 64 14.13 17.55 -1.24
CA LYS A 64 14.91 16.65 -0.38
C LYS A 64 14.99 15.22 -0.94
N LEU A 65 13.91 14.73 -1.53
CA LEU A 65 13.85 13.41 -2.12
C LEU A 65 14.68 13.34 -3.41
N GLU A 66 14.54 14.31 -4.31
CA GLU A 66 15.32 14.42 -5.55
C GLU A 66 16.83 14.46 -5.26
N MET A 67 17.25 15.28 -4.29
CA MET A 67 18.65 15.34 -3.85
C MET A 67 19.16 14.00 -3.31
N LYS A 68 18.29 13.20 -2.67
CA LYS A 68 18.66 11.88 -2.14
C LYS A 68 18.70 10.80 -3.21
N LEU A 69 17.80 10.86 -4.19
CA LEU A 69 17.81 9.97 -5.33
C LEU A 69 18.96 10.26 -6.30
N ARG A 70 19.46 11.52 -6.37
CA ARG A 70 20.55 11.92 -7.29
C ARG A 70 20.26 11.50 -8.74
N ASN A 71 19.05 11.80 -9.22
CA ASN A 71 18.53 11.41 -10.54
C ASN A 71 18.41 9.90 -10.78
N GLN A 72 18.56 9.05 -9.75
CA GLN A 72 18.30 7.62 -9.88
C GLN A 72 16.79 7.35 -9.86
N PRO A 73 16.33 6.32 -10.59
CA PRO A 73 14.93 5.91 -10.54
C PRO A 73 14.57 5.35 -9.16
N LEU A 74 13.30 5.45 -8.77
CA LEU A 74 12.78 4.88 -7.51
C LEU A 74 13.06 3.38 -7.35
N THR A 75 13.21 2.65 -8.46
CA THR A 75 13.59 1.24 -8.46
C THR A 75 14.96 0.97 -7.80
N VAL A 76 15.78 1.99 -7.53
CA VAL A 76 17.00 1.82 -6.71
C VAL A 76 16.69 1.28 -5.31
N LEU A 77 15.49 1.54 -4.78
CA LEU A 77 15.07 1.08 -3.46
C LEU A 77 15.12 -0.44 -3.33
N SER A 78 14.89 -1.20 -4.41
CA SER A 78 14.97 -2.67 -4.38
C SER A 78 16.40 -3.20 -4.22
N LYS A 79 17.41 -2.34 -4.32
CA LYS A 79 18.82 -2.69 -4.07
C LYS A 79 19.22 -2.50 -2.61
N LEU A 80 18.36 -1.92 -1.79
CA LEU A 80 18.62 -1.76 -0.36
C LEU A 80 18.47 -3.12 0.35
N PRO A 81 19.32 -3.44 1.34
CA PRO A 81 19.16 -4.64 2.14
C PRO A 81 17.82 -4.63 2.88
N ARG A 82 17.24 -5.81 3.02
CA ARG A 82 16.05 -6.01 3.85
C ARG A 82 16.35 -5.74 5.32
N THR A 83 15.35 -5.21 6.02
CA THR A 83 15.28 -5.21 7.49
C THR A 83 13.96 -5.80 7.97
N ASP A 84 14.00 -6.46 9.12
CA ASP A 84 12.79 -6.83 9.86
C ASP A 84 12.39 -5.76 10.90
N ASP A 85 13.33 -4.87 11.30
CA ASP A 85 13.00 -3.68 12.08
C ASP A 85 12.23 -2.69 11.20
N SER A 86 10.92 -2.78 11.36
CA SER A 86 9.91 -2.09 10.55
C SER A 86 9.11 -1.10 11.37
N THR A 87 9.43 -0.87 12.64
CA THR A 87 8.56 -0.13 13.58
C THR A 87 8.14 1.23 13.03
N VAL A 88 9.11 2.01 12.53
CA VAL A 88 8.86 3.30 11.88
C VAL A 88 7.99 3.14 10.63
N PHE A 89 8.30 2.19 9.75
CA PHE A 89 7.55 2.00 8.51
C PHE A 89 6.13 1.52 8.76
N ARG A 90 5.93 0.68 9.78
CA ARG A 90 4.62 0.20 10.20
C ARG A 90 3.72 1.35 10.64
N ILE A 91 4.23 2.30 11.43
CA ILE A 91 3.47 3.51 11.80
C ILE A 91 3.17 4.36 10.57
N LEU A 92 4.19 4.61 9.74
CA LEU A 92 4.02 5.40 8.52
C LEU A 92 2.99 4.77 7.58
N ASN A 93 2.95 3.44 7.48
CA ASN A 93 2.00 2.70 6.67
C ASN A 93 0.57 2.88 7.17
N GLU A 94 0.33 2.73 8.47
CA GLU A 94 -1.01 2.94 9.04
C GLU A 94 -1.48 4.40 8.91
N VAL A 95 -0.62 5.37 9.23
CA VAL A 95 -0.98 6.80 9.05
C VAL A 95 -1.21 7.13 7.58
N HIS A 96 -0.45 6.53 6.67
CA HIS A 96 -0.66 6.67 5.23
C HIS A 96 -2.03 6.11 4.81
N GLN A 97 -2.39 4.92 5.28
CA GLN A 97 -3.69 4.31 4.97
C GLN A 97 -4.85 5.14 5.50
N TYR A 98 -4.77 5.60 6.75
CA TYR A 98 -5.81 6.44 7.35
C TYR A 98 -5.94 7.78 6.63
N ALA A 99 -4.81 8.41 6.28
CA ALA A 99 -4.82 9.62 5.46
C ALA A 99 -5.49 9.38 4.09
N THR A 100 -5.30 8.20 3.50
CA THR A 100 -5.93 7.82 2.23
C THR A 100 -7.44 7.61 2.39
N PHE A 101 -7.89 6.96 3.46
CA PHE A 101 -9.32 6.75 3.73
C PHE A 101 -10.06 8.06 4.04
N GLU A 102 -9.39 8.99 4.71
CA GLU A 102 -9.89 10.35 4.95
C GLU A 102 -9.85 11.27 3.72
N GLY A 103 -9.25 10.81 2.61
CA GLY A 103 -9.06 11.64 1.43
C GLY A 103 -7.99 12.73 1.58
N ASN A 104 -7.17 12.69 2.63
CA ASN A 104 -6.05 13.60 2.85
C ASN A 104 -4.84 13.17 2.00
N ASN A 105 -4.96 13.37 0.69
CA ASN A 105 -3.95 12.96 -0.30
C ASN A 105 -2.59 13.67 -0.11
N ASP A 106 -2.59 14.90 0.43
CA ASP A 106 -1.36 15.66 0.69
C ASP A 106 -0.55 15.01 1.83
N LEU A 107 -1.21 14.59 2.91
CA LEU A 107 -0.56 13.84 3.98
C LEU A 107 -0.06 12.48 3.52
N ALA A 108 -0.87 11.70 2.81
CA ALA A 108 -0.45 10.43 2.23
C ALA A 108 0.78 10.62 1.32
N THR A 109 0.75 11.62 0.43
CA THR A 109 1.88 11.95 -0.46
C THR A 109 3.14 12.33 0.33
N LEU A 110 3.01 13.15 1.38
CA LEU A 110 4.14 13.56 2.20
C LEU A 110 4.76 12.36 2.93
N ILE A 111 3.92 11.48 3.48
CA ILE A 111 4.37 10.25 4.16
C ILE A 111 5.13 9.36 3.21
N THR A 112 4.60 9.10 2.00
CA THR A 112 5.28 8.27 1.00
C THR A 112 6.67 8.80 0.67
N LYS A 113 6.78 10.10 0.35
CA LYS A 113 8.08 10.72 0.04
C LYS A 113 9.04 10.64 1.20
N ARG A 114 8.54 10.82 2.42
CA ARG A 114 9.35 10.73 3.64
C ARG A 114 9.80 9.31 3.92
N ALA A 115 8.95 8.31 3.70
CA ALA A 115 9.27 6.90 3.85
C ALA A 115 10.34 6.46 2.83
N VAL A 116 10.23 6.89 1.56
CA VAL A 116 11.29 6.70 0.55
C VAL A 116 12.61 7.32 1.03
N ARG A 117 12.58 8.60 1.43
CA ARG A 117 13.78 9.29 1.90
C ARG A 117 14.39 8.64 3.14
N PHE A 118 13.55 8.14 4.04
CA PHE A 118 14.00 7.43 5.24
C PHE A 118 14.70 6.12 4.88
N SER A 119 14.12 5.32 3.97
CA SER A 119 14.74 4.10 3.41
C SER A 119 16.12 4.40 2.84
N LEU A 120 16.22 5.42 1.99
CA LEU A 120 17.49 5.85 1.38
C LEU A 120 18.51 6.37 2.41
N LYS A 121 18.05 7.03 3.48
CA LYS A 121 18.93 7.56 4.53
C LYS A 121 19.48 6.44 5.41
N LYS A 122 18.64 5.47 5.77
CA LYS A 122 19.01 4.37 6.65
C LYS A 122 19.69 3.22 5.90
N GLY A 123 19.50 3.15 4.59
CA GLY A 123 20.12 2.13 3.75
C GLY A 123 19.45 0.77 3.91
N PHE A 124 18.16 0.71 4.20
CA PHE A 124 17.41 -0.54 4.30
C PHE A 124 16.00 -0.42 3.77
N LEU A 125 15.37 -1.57 3.52
CA LEU A 125 14.02 -1.72 3.02
C LEU A 125 13.17 -2.61 3.93
N SER A 126 11.91 -2.22 4.14
CA SER A 126 10.91 -2.97 4.92
C SER A 126 9.69 -3.32 4.06
N LYS A 127 8.98 -4.40 4.39
CA LYS A 127 7.72 -4.78 3.75
C LYS A 127 6.66 -3.67 3.79
N ASP A 128 6.55 -2.95 4.91
CA ASP A 128 5.60 -1.84 5.08
C ASP A 128 5.87 -0.69 4.10
N MET A 129 7.14 -0.50 3.70
CA MET A 129 7.50 0.48 2.68
C MET A 129 6.94 0.09 1.30
N VAL A 130 6.86 -1.21 1.01
CA VAL A 130 6.25 -1.74 -0.23
C VAL A 130 4.75 -1.42 -0.24
N SER A 131 4.05 -1.70 0.87
CA SER A 131 2.62 -1.37 1.04
C SER A 131 2.32 0.13 0.94
N ILE A 132 3.19 0.98 1.50
CA ILE A 132 3.08 2.45 1.36
C ILE A 132 3.10 2.86 -0.11
N LEU A 133 4.07 2.34 -0.89
CA LEU A 133 4.18 2.68 -2.31
C LEU A 133 2.97 2.19 -3.10
N ALA A 134 2.51 0.97 -2.85
CA ALA A 134 1.34 0.41 -3.53
C ALA A 134 0.06 1.22 -3.25
N SER A 135 -0.15 1.59 -1.99
CA SER A 135 -1.28 2.42 -1.59
C SER A 135 -1.20 3.81 -2.24
N HIS A 136 0.00 4.40 -2.28
CA HIS A 136 0.22 5.69 -2.94
C HIS A 136 -0.08 5.64 -4.43
N VAL A 137 0.26 4.53 -5.08
CA VAL A 137 0.00 4.29 -6.49
C VAL A 137 -1.51 4.24 -6.77
N THR A 138 -2.29 3.52 -5.97
CA THR A 138 -3.76 3.51 -6.07
C THR A 138 -4.36 4.91 -5.90
N MET A 139 -3.79 5.74 -5.02
CA MET A 139 -4.22 7.13 -4.87
C MET A 139 -3.90 7.97 -6.12
N LEU A 140 -2.70 7.82 -6.70
CA LEU A 140 -2.31 8.56 -7.91
C LEU A 140 -3.14 8.18 -9.14
N ASN A 141 -3.57 6.92 -9.25
CA ASN A 141 -4.37 6.43 -10.37
C ASN A 141 -5.74 7.12 -10.54
N LYS A 142 -6.23 7.82 -9.52
CA LYS A 142 -7.49 8.59 -9.59
C LYS A 142 -7.39 9.80 -10.55
N ASP A 143 -6.18 10.19 -10.93
CA ASP A 143 -5.91 11.33 -11.82
C ASP A 143 -5.07 10.87 -13.01
N ILE A 144 -5.69 10.83 -14.20
CA ILE A 144 -5.06 10.36 -15.43
C ILE A 144 -3.80 11.14 -15.79
N SER A 145 -3.71 12.43 -15.40
CA SER A 145 -2.53 13.25 -15.65
C SER A 145 -1.29 12.75 -14.88
N LYS A 146 -1.51 11.96 -13.83
CA LYS A 146 -0.47 11.35 -12.98
C LYS A 146 -0.17 9.89 -13.33
N ALA A 147 -0.76 9.32 -14.39
CA ALA A 147 -0.58 7.92 -14.74
C ALA A 147 0.90 7.51 -14.91
N LYS A 148 1.73 8.35 -15.53
CA LYS A 148 3.18 8.08 -15.67
C LYS A 148 3.89 8.04 -14.32
N LEU A 149 3.50 8.91 -13.39
CA LEU A 149 4.05 8.94 -12.04
C LEU A 149 3.62 7.70 -11.26
N ALA A 150 2.32 7.36 -11.31
CA ALA A 150 1.79 6.15 -10.70
C ALA A 150 2.50 4.89 -11.23
N TYR A 151 2.74 4.82 -12.54
CA TYR A 151 3.50 3.74 -13.16
C TYR A 151 4.96 3.65 -12.65
N ALA A 152 5.65 4.79 -12.49
CA ALA A 152 7.02 4.81 -11.97
C ALA A 152 7.10 4.32 -10.51
N TYR A 153 6.15 4.74 -9.67
CA TYR A 153 6.02 4.25 -8.30
C TYR A 153 5.61 2.77 -8.27
N GLY A 154 4.70 2.36 -9.15
CA GLY A 154 4.24 0.98 -9.26
C GLY A 154 5.37 0.03 -9.65
N LYS A 155 6.21 0.42 -10.62
CA LYS A 155 7.42 -0.31 -10.99
C LYS A 155 8.44 -0.41 -9.85
N ALA A 156 8.53 0.60 -9.00
CA ALA A 156 9.37 0.52 -7.80
C ALA A 156 8.80 -0.46 -6.78
N ALA A 157 7.50 -0.40 -6.49
CA ALA A 157 6.82 -1.33 -5.59
C ALA A 157 6.93 -2.78 -6.05
N GLU A 158 6.73 -3.05 -7.35
CA GLU A 158 6.91 -4.36 -7.98
C GLU A 158 8.29 -4.93 -7.69
N LYS A 159 9.36 -4.21 -8.08
CA LYS A 159 10.74 -4.65 -7.85
C LYS A 159 11.10 -4.80 -6.39
N MET A 160 10.52 -3.96 -5.53
CA MET A 160 10.73 -4.07 -4.09
C MET A 160 10.04 -5.31 -3.51
N SER A 161 8.88 -5.69 -4.03
CA SER A 161 8.18 -6.90 -3.61
C SER A 161 8.95 -8.18 -3.96
N GLU A 162 9.69 -8.19 -5.07
CA GLU A 162 10.58 -9.30 -5.44
C GLU A 162 11.68 -9.56 -4.41
N VAL A 163 12.11 -8.52 -3.66
CA VAL A 163 13.08 -8.65 -2.56
C VAL A 163 12.52 -9.47 -1.39
N PHE A 164 11.20 -9.50 -1.24
CA PHE A 164 10.47 -10.26 -0.23
C PHE A 164 9.75 -11.47 -0.87
N GLY A 165 10.36 -12.08 -1.89
CA GLY A 165 9.71 -13.10 -2.73
C GLY A 165 9.20 -14.35 -1.99
N GLU A 166 9.66 -14.60 -0.77
CA GLU A 166 9.11 -15.63 0.11
C GLU A 166 7.73 -15.26 0.70
N ASP A 167 7.43 -13.96 0.84
CA ASP A 167 6.13 -13.46 1.24
C ASP A 167 5.19 -13.42 0.03
N LYS A 168 4.65 -14.59 -0.29
CA LYS A 168 3.70 -14.78 -1.40
C LYS A 168 2.45 -13.92 -1.26
N GLY A 169 2.05 -13.57 -0.03
CA GLY A 169 0.90 -12.71 0.24
C GLY A 169 1.17 -11.27 -0.19
N LEU A 170 2.30 -10.71 0.25
CA LEU A 170 2.76 -9.39 -0.16
C LEU A 170 2.97 -9.32 -1.68
N TYR A 171 3.66 -10.30 -2.26
CA TYR A 171 3.89 -10.32 -3.71
C TYR A 171 2.57 -10.32 -4.49
N ALA A 172 1.62 -11.18 -4.10
CA ALA A 172 0.31 -11.25 -4.75
C ALA A 172 -0.52 -9.97 -4.57
N GLU A 173 -0.45 -9.33 -3.41
CA GLU A 173 -1.06 -8.01 -3.17
C GLU A 173 -0.50 -6.97 -4.14
N MET A 174 0.83 -6.94 -4.30
CA MET A 174 1.48 -6.00 -5.23
C MET A 174 1.09 -6.27 -6.67
N GLN A 175 1.13 -7.53 -7.11
CA GLN A 175 0.70 -7.91 -8.45
C GLN A 175 -0.74 -7.49 -8.69
N LEU A 176 -1.65 -7.77 -7.76
CA LEU A 176 -3.05 -7.39 -7.86
C LEU A 176 -3.20 -5.87 -8.00
N VAL A 177 -2.66 -5.08 -7.07
CA VAL A 177 -2.82 -3.61 -7.07
C VAL A 177 -2.29 -2.98 -8.37
N LEU A 178 -1.14 -3.44 -8.85
CA LEU A 178 -0.51 -2.88 -10.05
C LEU A 178 -1.24 -3.28 -11.32
N HIS A 179 -1.60 -4.55 -11.45
CA HIS A 179 -2.29 -5.06 -12.63
C HIS A 179 -3.76 -4.68 -12.66
N SER A 180 -4.44 -4.53 -11.52
CA SER A 180 -5.83 -4.08 -11.48
C SER A 180 -6.01 -2.57 -11.59
N GLY A 181 -5.01 -1.78 -11.18
CA GLY A 181 -5.14 -0.33 -11.10
C GLY A 181 -4.28 0.46 -12.09
N VAL A 182 -2.99 0.12 -12.21
CA VAL A 182 -1.99 1.02 -12.80
C VAL A 182 -1.68 0.66 -14.23
N TYR A 183 -1.32 -0.60 -14.45
CA TYR A 183 -0.85 -1.06 -15.74
C TYR A 183 -1.92 -0.96 -16.83
N PRO A 184 -3.21 -1.22 -16.57
CA PRO A 184 -4.27 -1.00 -17.56
C PRO A 184 -4.41 0.45 -18.05
N LEU A 185 -3.87 1.44 -17.33
CA LEU A 185 -3.87 2.84 -17.78
C LEU A 185 -2.91 3.09 -18.95
N LEU A 186 -1.88 2.24 -19.11
CA LEU A 186 -0.81 2.42 -20.08
C LEU A 186 -0.58 1.17 -20.95
N ARG A 187 -1.32 0.09 -20.71
CA ARG A 187 -1.15 -1.21 -21.37
C ARG A 187 -2.51 -1.88 -21.64
N PRO A 188 -2.59 -2.78 -22.62
CA PRO A 188 -3.79 -3.58 -22.85
C PRO A 188 -4.23 -4.35 -21.60
N HIS A 189 -5.54 -4.41 -21.34
CA HIS A 189 -6.10 -5.09 -20.17
C HIS A 189 -5.74 -6.58 -20.13
N ARG A 190 -5.61 -7.22 -21.30
CA ARG A 190 -5.25 -8.64 -21.43
C ARG A 190 -3.92 -8.98 -20.75
N GLU A 191 -2.94 -8.06 -20.77
CA GLU A 191 -1.64 -8.27 -20.12
C GLU A 191 -1.74 -8.30 -18.59
N SER A 192 -2.85 -7.82 -18.03
CA SER A 192 -3.07 -7.75 -16.58
C SER A 192 -4.02 -8.81 -16.05
N MET A 193 -4.65 -9.58 -16.93
CA MET A 193 -5.64 -10.58 -16.54
C MET A 193 -5.01 -11.70 -15.71
N ASP A 194 -3.99 -12.38 -16.24
CA ASP A 194 -3.38 -13.55 -15.58
C ASP A 194 -2.74 -13.19 -14.23
N PRO A 195 -1.92 -12.12 -14.11
CA PRO A 195 -1.39 -11.71 -12.81
C PRO A 195 -2.48 -11.43 -11.76
N THR A 196 -3.62 -10.88 -12.19
CA THR A 196 -4.75 -10.55 -11.29
C THR A 196 -5.45 -11.81 -10.75
N ILE A 197 -5.76 -12.79 -11.61
CA ILE A 197 -6.36 -14.07 -11.16
C ILE A 197 -5.35 -14.89 -10.34
N ASP A 198 -4.08 -14.89 -10.73
CA ASP A 198 -3.04 -15.67 -10.05
C ASP A 198 -2.77 -15.15 -8.63
N SER A 199 -3.02 -13.86 -8.38
CA SER A 199 -2.98 -13.28 -7.04
C SER A 199 -4.08 -13.78 -6.09
N HIS A 200 -5.20 -14.30 -6.60
CA HIS A 200 -6.37 -14.66 -5.77
C HIS A 200 -6.04 -15.67 -4.68
N ARG A 201 -5.42 -16.81 -5.05
CA ARG A 201 -5.17 -17.91 -4.11
C ARG A 201 -4.11 -17.56 -3.05
N PRO A 202 -2.95 -16.97 -3.40
CA PRO A 202 -1.99 -16.52 -2.40
C PRO A 202 -2.58 -15.50 -1.42
N LEU A 203 -3.44 -14.58 -1.89
CA LEU A 203 -4.13 -13.63 -1.04
C LEU A 203 -5.11 -14.30 -0.07
N LEU A 204 -5.91 -15.27 -0.53
CA LEU A 204 -6.75 -16.07 0.37
C LEU A 204 -5.92 -16.79 1.43
N ASN A 205 -4.83 -17.43 1.02
CA ASN A 205 -3.94 -18.17 1.94
C ASN A 205 -3.27 -17.24 2.97
N ALA A 206 -3.03 -15.98 2.61
CA ALA A 206 -2.50 -14.96 3.50
C ALA A 206 -3.58 -14.32 4.41
N GLY A 207 -4.85 -14.73 4.29
CA GLY A 207 -5.97 -14.16 5.05
C GLY A 207 -6.48 -12.82 4.48
N ASN A 208 -5.95 -12.36 3.35
CA ASN A 208 -6.34 -11.10 2.69
C ASN A 208 -7.58 -11.30 1.81
N ILE A 209 -8.70 -11.65 2.45
CA ILE A 209 -9.96 -12.03 1.78
C ILE A 209 -10.47 -10.91 0.86
N ASN A 210 -10.49 -9.67 1.34
CA ASN A 210 -11.00 -8.52 0.58
C ASN A 210 -10.24 -8.33 -0.75
N LEU A 211 -8.91 -8.43 -0.69
CA LEU A 211 -8.06 -8.33 -1.88
C LEU A 211 -8.22 -9.54 -2.78
N ALA A 212 -8.32 -10.74 -2.22
CA ALA A 212 -8.54 -11.94 -3.02
C ALA A 212 -9.84 -11.86 -3.84
N ILE A 213 -10.95 -11.46 -3.23
CA ILE A 213 -12.22 -11.23 -3.94
C ILE A 213 -12.06 -10.09 -4.96
N GLY A 214 -11.37 -9.02 -4.58
CA GLY A 214 -11.02 -7.92 -5.46
C GLY A 214 -10.30 -8.37 -6.74
N GLY A 215 -9.40 -9.36 -6.65
CA GLY A 215 -8.75 -9.97 -7.81
C GLY A 215 -9.73 -10.64 -8.76
N GLY A 216 -10.76 -11.31 -8.23
CA GLY A 216 -11.78 -11.91 -9.09
C GLY A 216 -12.67 -10.91 -9.81
N ILE A 217 -13.09 -9.88 -9.09
CA ILE A 217 -13.84 -8.77 -9.68
C ILE A 217 -12.99 -8.07 -10.75
N ALA A 218 -11.73 -7.79 -10.45
CA ALA A 218 -10.80 -7.15 -11.38
C ALA A 218 -10.56 -8.00 -12.64
N TYR A 219 -10.41 -9.32 -12.50
CA TYR A 219 -10.28 -10.23 -13.64
C TYR A 219 -11.50 -10.19 -14.56
N ALA A 220 -12.70 -10.27 -13.98
CA ALA A 220 -13.97 -10.20 -14.73
C ALA A 220 -14.13 -8.85 -15.46
N HIS A 221 -13.80 -7.75 -14.76
CA HIS A 221 -13.83 -6.41 -15.32
C HIS A 221 -12.84 -6.27 -16.49
N MET A 222 -11.61 -6.77 -16.35
CA MET A 222 -10.64 -6.75 -17.44
C MET A 222 -11.06 -7.61 -18.63
N TRP A 223 -11.69 -8.77 -18.39
CA TRP A 223 -12.23 -9.61 -19.45
C TRP A 223 -13.24 -8.85 -20.32
N LEU A 224 -14.16 -8.13 -19.66
CA LEU A 224 -15.13 -7.27 -20.31
C LEU A 224 -14.45 -6.12 -21.08
N CYS A 225 -13.56 -5.38 -20.45
CA CYS A 225 -12.85 -4.25 -21.07
C CYS A 225 -11.94 -4.68 -22.25
N ALA A 226 -11.46 -5.92 -22.24
CA ALA A 226 -10.69 -6.50 -23.33
C ALA A 226 -11.54 -6.94 -24.55
N GLY A 227 -12.86 -6.75 -24.49
CA GLY A 227 -13.81 -7.13 -25.53
C GLY A 227 -13.91 -8.64 -25.74
N LEU A 228 -13.62 -9.44 -24.70
CA LEU A 228 -13.67 -10.90 -24.80
C LEU A 228 -15.11 -11.41 -24.65
N PRO A 229 -15.49 -12.51 -25.33
CA PRO A 229 -16.84 -13.04 -25.24
C PRO A 229 -17.22 -13.44 -23.81
N LEU A 230 -18.39 -13.00 -23.35
CA LEU A 230 -18.92 -13.33 -22.01
C LEU A 230 -19.43 -14.76 -21.92
N ASN A 231 -19.81 -15.36 -23.05
CA ASN A 231 -20.15 -16.77 -23.16
C ASN A 231 -18.91 -17.68 -23.28
N SER A 232 -17.71 -17.15 -23.03
CA SER A 232 -16.49 -17.95 -23.09
C SER A 232 -16.51 -19.03 -22.02
N PRO A 233 -16.22 -20.29 -22.37
CA PRO A 233 -16.10 -21.38 -21.41
C PRO A 233 -14.94 -21.19 -20.43
N LEU A 234 -14.06 -20.19 -20.66
CA LEU A 234 -12.95 -19.85 -19.78
C LEU A 234 -13.34 -18.87 -18.67
N LEU A 235 -14.42 -18.10 -18.85
CA LEU A 235 -14.85 -17.08 -17.89
C LEU A 235 -15.70 -17.69 -16.76
N ILE A 236 -16.74 -18.45 -17.13
CA ILE A 236 -17.73 -18.98 -16.18
C ILE A 236 -17.09 -19.85 -15.09
N PRO A 237 -16.21 -20.83 -15.39
CA PRO A 237 -15.59 -21.65 -14.34
C PRO A 237 -14.74 -20.82 -13.36
N LYS A 238 -14.06 -19.77 -13.84
CA LYS A 238 -13.28 -18.87 -12.97
C LYS A 238 -14.18 -18.03 -12.07
N LEU A 239 -15.32 -17.56 -12.56
CA LEU A 239 -16.30 -16.85 -11.74
C LEU A 239 -16.92 -17.74 -10.67
N LEU A 240 -17.21 -19.00 -10.98
CA LEU A 240 -17.75 -19.97 -10.02
C LEU A 240 -16.79 -20.23 -8.85
N LEU A 241 -15.48 -20.24 -9.08
CA LEU A 241 -14.50 -20.37 -7.99
C LEU A 241 -14.59 -19.21 -6.98
N TYR A 242 -14.92 -18.00 -7.43
CA TYR A 242 -15.10 -16.85 -6.56
C TYR A 242 -16.40 -16.94 -5.76
N GLU A 243 -17.50 -17.35 -6.41
CA GLU A 243 -18.79 -17.57 -5.75
C GLU A 243 -18.68 -18.65 -4.67
N GLU A 244 -18.04 -19.77 -4.96
CA GLU A 244 -17.81 -20.83 -3.97
C GLU A 244 -17.00 -20.35 -2.77
N ALA A 245 -15.96 -19.54 -3.00
CA ALA A 245 -15.17 -18.95 -1.92
C ALA A 245 -16.01 -17.99 -1.05
N ALA A 246 -16.85 -17.15 -1.67
CA ALA A 246 -17.75 -16.25 -0.97
C ALA A 246 -18.77 -17.01 -0.12
N ILE A 247 -19.37 -18.07 -0.66
CA ILE A 247 -20.32 -18.93 0.07
C ILE A 247 -19.65 -19.61 1.28
N ARG A 248 -18.40 -20.09 1.14
CA ARG A 248 -17.67 -20.71 2.26
C ARG A 248 -17.40 -19.74 3.41
N LEU A 249 -17.22 -18.45 3.11
CA LEU A 249 -16.97 -17.42 4.13
C LEU A 249 -18.23 -17.01 4.89
N GLN A 250 -19.42 -17.33 4.37
CA GLN A 250 -20.70 -17.07 5.05
C GLN A 250 -21.13 -18.20 6.00
N ARG A 251 -20.41 -19.32 6.03
CA ARG A 251 -20.69 -20.49 6.87
C ARG A 251 -19.73 -20.54 8.05
#